data_AF-A0A818EKQ6-F1
#
_entry.id   AF-A0A818EKQ6-F1
#
_cell.length_a   1.000
_cell.length_b   1.000
_cell.length_c   1.000
_cell.angle_alpha   90.00
_cell.angle_beta   90.00
_cell.angle_gamma   90.00
#
_symmetry.space_group_name_H-M   'P 1'
#
loop_
_entity.id
_entity.type
_entity.pdbx_description
1 polymer ?
#
loop_
_entity_poly.entity_id
_entity_poly.type
_entity_poly.pdbx_seq_one_letter_code
_entity_poly.pdbx_strand_id
1 'polypeptide(L)'
;MALTLTYHSLKWRISFSNDNIILNYPLRSPSSTNIHPNARWQQNGITVAGGNRQGNGINQLSEPLGFYVDDDQTVYVADQSNHRIVEWKWGATSGQVVAGGNGQGSGAHQLYDPTDVIVDKERDSLIICDRSNGRVVRWPRRNGTSRETIISNIDCWGLTMDENGSLYVTDIGNNQVRRYRRGESQGTVVAGGNGSGNRLDQLSSPHYVFVDRDHSVYVSDRGNHRVMKWVEGAKQGIVVAGGQEQGNGLT
;
A
#
# COMPACT_ATOMS: atom_id res chain seq x y z
N MET A 1 -10.97 -6.42 4.85
CA MET A 1 -9.70 -7.18 4.82
C MET A 1 -8.71 -6.43 5.69
N ALA A 2 -8.24 -7.02 6.80
CA ALA A 2 -7.28 -6.36 7.69
C ALA A 2 -5.87 -6.77 7.28
N LEU A 3 -5.07 -5.81 6.77
CA LEU A 3 -3.63 -6.02 6.63
C LEU A 3 -2.98 -5.98 8.02
N THR A 4 -2.15 -6.98 8.31
CA THR A 4 -1.31 -6.99 9.51
C THR A 4 0.05 -6.42 9.12
N LEU A 5 0.36 -5.20 9.56
CA LEU A 5 1.73 -4.67 9.54
C LEU A 5 2.39 -5.01 10.88
N THR A 6 3.51 -5.72 10.83
CA THR A 6 4.36 -5.97 12.01
C THR A 6 5.46 -4.93 12.11
N TYR A 7 5.45 -4.14 13.18
CA TYR A 7 6.57 -3.27 13.59
C TYR A 7 6.90 -3.58 15.06
N HIS A 8 8.16 -3.95 15.35
CA HIS A 8 8.69 -4.17 16.71
C HIS A 8 7.72 -4.82 17.72
N SER A 9 7.28 -6.07 17.46
CA SER A 9 6.40 -6.88 18.33
C SER A 9 4.95 -6.39 18.54
N LEU A 10 4.55 -5.26 17.93
CA LEU A 10 3.18 -4.76 17.96
C LEU A 10 2.49 -5.05 16.62
N LYS A 11 1.30 -5.66 16.68
CA LYS A 11 0.45 -5.93 15.51
C LYS A 11 -0.69 -4.92 15.48
N TRP A 12 -0.81 -4.14 14.42
CA TRP A 12 -1.83 -3.10 14.29
C TRP A 12 -3.01 -3.61 13.45
N ARG A 13 -4.22 -3.13 13.79
CA ARG A 13 -5.40 -3.27 12.92
C ARG A 13 -5.71 -1.92 12.30
N ILE A 14 -5.82 -1.89 10.99
CA ILE A 14 -5.96 -0.65 10.22
C ILE A 14 -7.33 -0.67 9.56
N SER A 15 -8.09 0.40 9.76
CA SER A 15 -9.38 0.60 9.10
C SER A 15 -9.39 1.95 8.38
N PHE A 16 -10.06 1.94 7.24
CA PHE A 16 -10.23 3.07 6.35
C PHE A 16 -11.70 3.48 6.31
N SER A 17 -11.95 4.77 6.19
CA SER A 17 -13.20 5.34 5.70
C SER A 17 -12.90 6.25 4.51
N ASN A 18 -13.94 6.83 3.92
CA ASN A 18 -13.81 7.84 2.86
C ASN A 18 -13.10 9.12 3.32
N ASP A 19 -12.85 9.31 4.62
CA ASP A 19 -12.31 10.54 5.20
C ASP A 19 -11.23 10.37 6.29
N ASN A 20 -10.89 9.13 6.70
CA ASN A 20 -9.87 8.90 7.72
C ASN A 20 -9.16 7.54 7.69
N ILE A 21 -8.03 7.49 8.41
CA ILE A 21 -7.29 6.26 8.73
C ILE A 21 -7.27 6.09 10.25
N ILE A 22 -7.69 4.91 10.70
CA ILE A 22 -7.76 4.54 12.12
C ILE A 22 -6.79 3.38 12.40
N LEU A 23 -5.94 3.54 13.41
CA LEU A 23 -5.07 2.48 13.93
C LEU A 23 -5.64 1.95 15.25
N ASN A 24 -5.80 0.64 15.33
CA ASN A 24 -6.20 -0.07 16.55
C ASN A 24 -4.99 -0.74 17.19
N TYR A 25 -4.81 -0.51 18.49
CA TYR A 25 -3.74 -1.10 19.28
C TYR A 25 -3.99 -2.59 19.59
N PRO A 26 -2.93 -3.43 19.62
CA PRO A 26 -2.96 -4.65 20.42
C PRO A 26 -3.17 -4.33 21.89
N LEU A 27 -3.85 -5.26 22.59
CA LEU A 27 -3.63 -5.40 24.01
C LEU A 27 -2.12 -5.45 24.27
N ARG A 28 -1.62 -4.64 25.22
CA ARG A 28 -0.34 -4.92 25.88
C ARG A 28 -0.44 -6.31 26.50
N SER A 29 -0.02 -7.36 25.78
CA SER A 29 0.38 -8.60 26.43
C SER A 29 1.86 -8.47 26.74
N PRO A 30 2.28 -8.49 28.02
CA PRO A 30 3.68 -8.60 28.32
C PRO A 30 4.15 -9.98 27.82
N SER A 31 5.22 -9.98 27.03
CA SER A 31 6.14 -11.12 26.82
C SER A 31 5.73 -12.35 25.99
N SER A 32 4.54 -12.46 25.39
CA SER A 32 4.23 -13.63 24.53
C SER A 32 4.10 -13.27 23.05
N THR A 33 5.00 -13.81 22.21
CA THR A 33 4.96 -13.74 20.73
C THR A 33 3.73 -14.42 20.10
N ASN A 34 2.91 -15.11 20.91
CA ASN A 34 1.69 -15.75 20.47
C ASN A 34 0.46 -14.93 20.84
N ILE A 35 -0.24 -14.46 19.81
CA ILE A 35 -1.61 -13.94 19.96
C ILE A 35 -2.52 -15.16 20.06
N HIS A 36 -3.19 -15.31 21.20
CA HIS A 36 -4.14 -16.39 21.42
C HIS A 36 -5.25 -16.36 20.36
N PRO A 37 -5.76 -17.51 19.85
CA PRO A 37 -6.80 -17.55 18.81
C PRO A 37 -8.06 -16.75 19.18
N ASN A 38 -8.35 -16.64 20.48
CA ASN A 38 -9.49 -15.90 21.03
C ASN A 38 -9.14 -14.50 21.55
N ALA A 39 -7.91 -14.00 21.30
CA ALA A 39 -7.54 -12.66 21.71
C ALA A 39 -8.42 -11.65 20.96
N ARG A 40 -9.19 -10.87 21.73
CA ARG A 40 -10.01 -9.78 21.20
C ARG A 40 -9.19 -8.48 21.27
N TRP A 41 -9.12 -7.78 20.15
CA TRP A 41 -8.52 -6.46 20.07
C TRP A 41 -9.37 -5.45 20.84
N GLN A 42 -8.75 -4.53 21.58
CA GLN A 42 -9.49 -3.40 22.14
C GLN A 42 -10.04 -2.55 21.00
N GLN A 43 -11.31 -2.15 21.07
CA GLN A 43 -11.95 -1.27 20.09
C GLN A 43 -11.61 0.21 20.33
N ASN A 44 -10.39 0.49 20.78
CA ASN A 44 -9.91 1.83 21.10
C ASN A 44 -9.08 2.39 19.93
N GLY A 45 -9.65 2.35 18.74
CA GLY A 45 -9.01 2.89 17.55
C GLY A 45 -8.82 4.39 17.68
N ILE A 46 -7.65 4.89 17.27
CA ILE A 46 -7.40 6.33 17.17
C ILE A 46 -7.31 6.74 15.71
N THR A 47 -7.89 7.89 15.38
CA THR A 47 -7.65 8.54 14.09
C THR A 47 -6.22 9.07 14.08
N VAL A 48 -5.44 8.66 13.09
CA VAL A 48 -4.04 9.12 12.92
C VAL A 48 -3.87 10.05 11.73
N ALA A 49 -4.86 10.11 10.83
CA ALA A 49 -4.92 11.05 9.72
C ALA A 49 -6.38 11.31 9.32
N GLY A 50 -6.70 12.56 8.98
CA GLY A 50 -8.05 12.99 8.58
C GLY A 50 -9.03 13.10 9.75
N GLY A 51 -10.28 12.67 9.53
CA GLY A 51 -11.32 12.63 10.57
C GLY A 51 -12.13 13.92 10.75
N ASN A 52 -11.98 14.90 9.85
CA ASN A 52 -12.71 16.16 9.86
C ASN A 52 -13.67 16.28 8.66
N ARG A 53 -14.36 15.19 8.33
CA ARG A 53 -15.19 15.00 7.13
C ARG A 53 -14.34 14.95 5.85
N GLN A 54 -14.97 14.39 4.81
CA GLN A 54 -14.41 14.38 3.47
C GLN A 54 -14.18 15.82 2.97
N GLY A 55 -12.99 16.09 2.44
CA GLY A 55 -12.64 17.41 1.92
C GLY A 55 -11.16 17.54 1.58
N ASN A 56 -10.74 18.74 1.18
CA ASN A 56 -9.38 19.04 0.73
C ASN A 56 -8.59 19.94 1.71
N GLY A 57 -9.19 20.30 2.86
CA GLY A 57 -8.47 20.96 3.94
C GLY A 57 -7.27 20.14 4.41
N ILE A 58 -6.29 20.78 5.04
CA ILE A 58 -5.06 20.09 5.46
C ILE A 58 -5.28 19.11 6.63
N ASN A 59 -6.41 19.24 7.31
CA ASN A 59 -6.91 18.32 8.32
C ASN A 59 -8.00 17.36 7.80
N GLN A 60 -8.23 17.33 6.48
CA GLN A 60 -9.23 16.51 5.80
C GLN A 60 -8.57 15.59 4.76
N LEU A 61 -9.25 14.50 4.43
CA LEU A 61 -8.90 13.57 3.36
C LEU A 61 -10.13 13.33 2.48
N SER A 62 -9.92 12.83 1.27
CA SER A 62 -10.99 12.44 0.35
C SER A 62 -10.61 11.15 -0.37
N GLU A 63 -11.33 10.07 -0.05
CA GLU A 63 -11.07 8.72 -0.54
C GLU A 63 -9.61 8.28 -0.35
N PRO A 64 -9.04 8.34 0.88
CA PRO A 64 -7.68 7.88 1.11
C PRO A 64 -7.56 6.36 0.84
N LEU A 65 -6.54 5.94 0.10
CA LEU A 65 -6.35 4.54 -0.30
C LEU A 65 -5.15 3.89 0.40
N GLY A 66 -3.95 4.08 -0.15
CA GLY A 66 -2.71 3.56 0.41
C GLY A 66 -2.07 4.50 1.42
N PHE A 67 -1.28 3.93 2.33
CA PHE A 67 -0.53 4.69 3.32
C PHE A 67 0.73 3.92 3.73
N TYR A 68 1.71 4.65 4.25
CA TYR A 68 2.94 4.09 4.82
C TYR A 68 3.19 4.70 6.18
N VAL A 69 3.64 3.88 7.14
CA VAL A 69 4.06 4.32 8.47
C VAL A 69 5.57 4.16 8.56
N ASP A 70 6.28 5.26 8.74
CA ASP A 70 7.74 5.25 8.90
C ASP A 70 8.16 4.98 10.35
N ASP A 71 9.46 4.72 10.56
CA ASP A 71 10.02 4.37 11.88
C ASP A 71 9.82 5.47 12.93
N ASP A 72 9.75 6.74 12.50
CA ASP A 72 9.46 7.89 13.34
C ASP A 72 7.96 8.08 13.61
N GLN A 73 7.13 7.09 13.26
CA GLN A 73 5.67 7.08 13.37
C GLN A 73 4.98 8.13 12.49
N THR A 74 5.69 8.69 11.51
CA THR A 74 5.08 9.53 10.49
C THR A 74 4.25 8.68 9.53
N VAL A 75 3.02 9.12 9.25
CA VAL A 75 2.09 8.47 8.32
C VAL A 75 2.04 9.27 7.02
N TYR A 76 2.37 8.64 5.91
CA TYR A 76 2.16 9.17 4.56
C TYR A 76 0.89 8.57 3.99
N VAL A 77 -0.01 9.40 3.46
CA VAL A 77 -1.32 8.97 2.96
C VAL A 77 -1.48 9.37 1.51
N ALA A 78 -1.85 8.43 0.66
CA ALA A 78 -2.34 8.69 -0.68
C ALA A 78 -3.80 9.16 -0.61
N ASP A 79 -3.98 10.48 -0.67
CA ASP A 79 -5.26 11.16 -0.61
C ASP A 79 -5.81 11.28 -2.04
N GLN A 80 -6.35 10.16 -2.53
CA GLN A 80 -6.52 9.86 -3.95
C GLN A 80 -7.36 10.91 -4.68
N SER A 81 -8.55 11.23 -4.16
CA SER A 81 -9.46 12.19 -4.80
C SER A 81 -9.01 13.65 -4.65
N ASN A 82 -8.04 13.93 -3.79
CA ASN A 82 -7.38 15.23 -3.69
C ASN A 82 -6.05 15.28 -4.48
N HIS A 83 -5.67 14.18 -5.14
CA HIS A 83 -4.48 14.06 -5.99
C HIS A 83 -3.18 14.52 -5.31
N ARG A 84 -2.98 14.06 -4.08
CA ARG A 84 -1.85 14.47 -3.24
C ARG A 84 -1.41 13.36 -2.31
N ILE A 85 -0.17 13.45 -1.83
CA ILE A 85 0.30 12.72 -0.66
C ILE A 85 0.38 13.67 0.52
N VAL A 86 -0.20 13.26 1.64
CA VAL A 86 -0.21 14.04 2.88
C VAL A 86 0.59 13.31 3.96
N GLU A 87 1.54 14.01 4.56
CA GLU A 87 2.30 13.56 5.72
C GLU A 87 1.58 13.96 7.01
N TRP A 88 1.46 13.03 7.96
CA TRP A 88 0.88 13.24 9.29
C TRP A 88 1.86 12.73 10.34
N LYS A 89 2.32 13.63 11.21
CA LYS A 89 3.13 13.24 12.37
C LYS A 89 2.25 12.64 13.46
N TRP A 90 2.84 11.78 14.29
CA TRP A 90 2.13 11.22 15.43
C TRP A 90 1.47 12.29 16.31
N GLY A 91 0.17 12.14 16.56
CA GLY A 91 -0.62 13.07 17.37
C GLY A 91 -0.96 14.41 16.69
N ALA A 92 -0.60 14.61 15.42
CA ALA A 92 -0.95 15.82 14.69
C ALA A 92 -2.46 15.89 14.39
N THR A 93 -3.02 17.10 14.45
CA THR A 93 -4.43 17.36 14.10
C THR A 93 -4.62 17.79 12.64
N SER A 94 -3.51 17.99 11.92
CA SER A 94 -3.46 18.36 10.49
C SER A 94 -2.20 17.78 9.87
N GLY A 95 -2.27 17.48 8.58
CA GLY A 95 -1.11 17.00 7.83
C GLY A 95 -0.27 18.11 7.20
N GLN A 96 0.60 17.72 6.28
CA GLN A 96 1.35 18.57 5.38
C GLN A 96 1.34 17.92 3.98
N VAL A 97 1.04 18.68 2.93
CA VAL A 97 1.16 18.15 1.57
C VAL A 97 2.64 18.03 1.22
N VAL A 98 3.07 16.81 0.88
CA VAL A 98 4.48 16.50 0.56
C VAL A 98 4.69 16.10 -0.90
N ALA A 99 3.63 15.74 -1.61
CA ALA A 99 3.64 15.52 -3.06
C ALA A 99 2.26 15.82 -3.67
N GLY A 100 2.22 16.28 -4.91
CA GLY A 100 0.99 16.65 -5.61
C GLY A 100 0.31 17.90 -5.01
N GLY A 101 -1.03 17.93 -5.03
CA GLY A 101 -1.84 19.00 -4.45
C GLY A 101 -1.99 20.28 -5.30
N ASN A 102 -1.42 20.31 -6.51
CA ASN A 102 -1.53 21.42 -7.47
C ASN A 102 -2.52 21.09 -8.60
N GLY A 103 -3.65 20.48 -8.23
CA GLY A 103 -4.63 19.92 -9.16
C GLY A 103 -4.19 18.58 -9.77
N GLN A 104 -5.15 17.89 -10.38
CA GLN A 104 -4.88 16.66 -11.14
C GLN A 104 -4.06 16.96 -12.39
N GLY A 105 -3.09 16.10 -12.68
CA GLY A 105 -2.33 16.17 -13.93
C GLY A 105 -0.99 15.45 -13.86
N SER A 106 -0.23 15.57 -14.94
CA SER A 106 1.04 14.86 -15.14
C SER A 106 2.28 15.74 -14.96
N GLY A 107 2.09 17.04 -14.65
CA GLY A 107 3.13 18.03 -14.46
C GLY A 107 4.12 17.73 -13.32
N ALA A 108 5.14 18.57 -13.17
CA ALA A 108 6.23 18.35 -12.21
C ALA A 108 5.78 18.31 -10.74
N HIS A 109 4.71 19.03 -10.41
CA HIS A 109 4.14 19.13 -9.06
C HIS A 109 2.70 18.59 -8.96
N GLN A 110 2.30 17.76 -9.92
CA GLN A 110 0.96 17.18 -10.00
C GLN A 110 1.02 15.66 -9.90
N LEU A 111 -0.04 15.10 -9.31
CA LEU A 111 -0.38 13.69 -9.34
C LEU A 111 -1.77 13.56 -9.95
N TYR A 112 -2.16 12.36 -10.32
CA TYR A 112 -3.52 12.05 -10.74
C TYR A 112 -3.91 10.67 -10.20
N ASP A 113 -4.85 10.67 -9.26
CA ASP A 113 -5.34 9.51 -8.53
C ASP A 113 -4.23 8.63 -7.92
N PRO A 114 -3.40 9.18 -7.02
CA PRO A 114 -2.41 8.35 -6.37
C PRO A 114 -3.08 7.28 -5.50
N THR A 115 -2.73 6.00 -5.69
CA THR A 115 -3.38 4.91 -4.96
C THR A 115 -2.55 4.38 -3.80
N ASP A 116 -1.23 4.57 -3.84
CA ASP A 116 -0.32 4.08 -2.81
C ASP A 116 0.97 4.89 -2.73
N VAL A 117 1.61 4.83 -1.56
CA VAL A 117 2.87 5.50 -1.26
C VAL A 117 3.70 4.65 -0.32
N ILE A 118 5.01 4.53 -0.58
CA ILE A 118 5.99 3.92 0.33
C ILE A 118 7.24 4.81 0.44
N VAL A 119 8.09 4.55 1.44
CA VAL A 119 9.35 5.29 1.64
C VAL A 119 10.55 4.44 1.19
N ASP A 120 11.38 4.97 0.28
CA ASP A 120 12.74 4.49 0.02
C ASP A 120 13.70 5.24 0.95
N LYS A 121 14.01 4.64 2.10
CA LYS A 121 14.84 5.25 3.16
C LYS A 121 16.27 5.53 2.70
N GLU A 122 16.82 4.70 1.83
CA GLU A 122 18.20 4.86 1.33
C GLU A 122 18.35 6.14 0.50
N ARG A 123 17.30 6.52 -0.24
CA ARG A 123 17.28 7.74 -1.06
C ARG A 123 16.56 8.92 -0.42
N ASP A 124 16.06 8.76 0.80
CA ASP A 124 15.17 9.72 1.47
C ASP A 124 14.04 10.22 0.53
N SER A 125 13.31 9.26 -0.07
CA SER A 125 12.31 9.56 -1.09
C SER A 125 11.00 8.79 -0.89
N LEU A 126 9.91 9.38 -1.37
CA LEU A 126 8.61 8.73 -1.51
C LEU A 126 8.54 8.04 -2.87
N ILE A 127 8.05 6.81 -2.90
CA ILE A 127 7.68 6.11 -4.13
C ILE A 127 6.16 6.07 -4.17
N ILE A 128 5.58 6.64 -5.22
CA ILE A 128 4.15 6.89 -5.33
C ILE A 128 3.61 6.22 -6.58
N CYS A 129 2.54 5.45 -6.44
CA CYS A 129 1.78 4.99 -7.57
C CYS A 129 0.87 6.13 -8.02
N ASP A 130 1.15 6.70 -9.20
CA ASP A 130 0.45 7.83 -9.80
C ASP A 130 -0.44 7.27 -10.92
N ARG A 131 -1.50 6.57 -10.48
CA ARG A 131 -2.21 5.57 -11.29
C ARG A 131 -2.80 6.14 -12.57
N SER A 132 -3.57 7.22 -12.50
CA SER A 132 -4.25 7.78 -13.68
C SER A 132 -3.26 8.41 -14.68
N ASN A 133 -2.02 8.68 -14.24
CA ASN A 133 -0.91 9.02 -15.12
C ASN A 133 -0.12 7.80 -15.65
N GLY A 134 -0.51 6.57 -15.30
CA GLY A 134 0.07 5.32 -15.80
C GLY A 134 1.54 5.12 -15.42
N ARG A 135 1.94 5.56 -14.22
CA ARG A 135 3.35 5.60 -13.81
C ARG A 135 3.55 5.42 -12.30
N VAL A 136 4.77 5.00 -11.95
CA VAL A 136 5.29 5.12 -10.58
C VAL A 136 6.34 6.22 -10.56
N VAL A 137 6.21 7.13 -9.59
CA VAL A 137 7.12 8.28 -9.45
C VAL A 137 7.90 8.20 -8.15
N ARG A 138 9.12 8.73 -8.17
CA ARG A 138 9.93 9.01 -6.99
C ARG A 138 9.89 10.50 -6.69
N TRP A 139 9.59 10.87 -5.44
CA TRP A 139 9.53 12.25 -4.97
C TRP A 139 10.48 12.44 -3.79
N PRO A 140 11.26 13.53 -3.70
CA PRO A 140 12.04 13.85 -2.51
C PRO A 140 11.18 13.90 -1.25
N ARG A 141 11.59 13.26 -0.16
CA ARG A 141 10.76 13.16 1.05
C ARG A 141 10.72 14.47 1.85
N ARG A 142 11.87 15.14 1.99
CA ARG A 142 12.01 16.27 2.93
C ARG A 142 12.50 17.57 2.31
N ASN A 143 13.22 17.53 1.18
CA ASN A 143 13.65 18.70 0.43
C ASN A 143 13.98 18.34 -1.02
N GLY A 144 13.18 18.83 -1.96
CA GLY A 144 13.43 18.73 -3.39
C GLY A 144 12.19 19.06 -4.22
N THR A 145 12.40 19.63 -5.39
CA THR A 145 11.31 20.22 -6.20
C THR A 145 10.89 19.35 -7.38
N SER A 146 11.68 18.34 -7.77
CA SER A 146 11.39 17.52 -8.94
C SER A 146 11.13 16.06 -8.56
N ARG A 147 10.03 15.54 -9.10
CA ARG A 147 9.72 14.11 -9.12
C ARG A 147 10.33 13.45 -10.36
N GLU A 148 10.75 12.21 -10.22
CA GLU A 148 11.27 11.36 -11.30
C GLU A 148 10.22 10.31 -11.67
N THR A 149 9.96 10.06 -12.97
CA THR A 149 9.25 8.83 -13.36
C THR A 149 10.24 7.67 -13.29
N ILE A 150 10.02 6.71 -12.41
CA ILE A 150 10.89 5.53 -12.30
C ILE A 150 10.33 4.30 -13.01
N ILE A 151 9.00 4.24 -13.22
CA ILE A 151 8.33 3.22 -14.02
C ILE A 151 7.22 3.91 -14.83
N SER A 152 7.15 3.64 -16.13
CA SER A 152 6.09 4.13 -17.03
C SER A 152 5.26 2.98 -17.60
N ASN A 153 4.11 3.31 -18.19
CA ASN A 153 3.18 2.36 -18.84
C ASN A 153 2.74 1.23 -17.91
N ILE A 154 2.34 1.60 -16.70
CA ILE A 154 1.87 0.66 -15.67
C ILE A 154 0.57 1.17 -15.05
N ASP A 155 -0.46 0.32 -14.98
CA ASP A 155 -1.68 0.61 -14.24
C ASP A 155 -1.47 0.13 -12.79
N CYS A 156 -0.66 0.89 -12.05
CA CYS A 156 -0.25 0.49 -10.71
C CYS A 156 -1.42 0.61 -9.71
N TRP A 157 -1.42 -0.22 -8.66
CA TRP A 157 -2.31 0.00 -7.50
C TRP A 157 -1.54 0.03 -6.18
N GLY A 158 -0.84 -1.05 -5.87
CA GLY A 158 -0.11 -1.25 -4.61
C GLY A 158 1.39 -1.36 -4.84
N LEU A 159 2.14 -0.89 -3.86
CA LEU A 159 3.61 -0.85 -3.85
C LEU A 159 4.16 -1.54 -2.60
N THR A 160 5.26 -2.26 -2.74
CA THR A 160 6.09 -2.68 -1.60
C THR A 160 7.55 -2.75 -2.01
N MET A 161 8.45 -2.68 -1.04
CA MET A 161 9.89 -2.83 -1.26
C MET A 161 10.43 -3.93 -0.34
N ASP A 162 11.32 -4.78 -0.85
CA ASP A 162 12.05 -5.76 -0.02
C ASP A 162 13.27 -5.12 0.65
N GLU A 163 13.94 -5.86 1.54
CA GLU A 163 15.17 -5.42 2.21
C GLU A 163 16.36 -5.15 1.27
N ASN A 164 16.35 -5.72 0.06
CA ASN A 164 17.35 -5.46 -0.98
C ASN A 164 17.02 -4.19 -1.79
N GLY A 165 15.88 -3.55 -1.50
CA GLY A 165 15.40 -2.37 -2.19
C GLY A 165 14.79 -2.65 -3.57
N SER A 166 14.39 -3.88 -3.86
CA SER A 166 13.61 -4.21 -5.05
C SER A 166 12.18 -3.73 -4.87
N LEU A 167 11.65 -3.00 -5.85
CA LEU A 167 10.29 -2.49 -5.87
C LEU A 167 9.36 -3.52 -6.50
N TYR A 168 8.27 -3.84 -5.81
CA TYR A 168 7.19 -4.67 -6.29
C TYR A 168 5.96 -3.80 -6.54
N VAL A 169 5.35 -3.95 -7.70
CA VAL A 169 4.20 -3.16 -8.13
C VAL A 169 3.11 -4.11 -8.64
N THR A 170 1.89 -3.98 -8.11
CA THR A 170 0.72 -4.61 -8.74
C THR A 170 0.36 -3.82 -9.99
N ASP A 171 0.31 -4.51 -11.13
CA ASP A 171 -0.09 -3.97 -12.42
C ASP A 171 -1.45 -4.56 -12.76
N ILE A 172 -2.50 -3.79 -12.46
CA ILE A 172 -3.87 -4.30 -12.46
C ILE A 172 -4.40 -4.47 -13.89
N GLY A 173 -3.93 -3.61 -14.82
CA GLY A 173 -4.28 -3.70 -16.24
C GLY A 173 -3.81 -5.02 -16.86
N ASN A 174 -2.66 -5.52 -16.41
CA ASN A 174 -2.10 -6.80 -16.85
C ASN A 174 -2.36 -7.97 -15.89
N ASN A 175 -3.08 -7.74 -14.79
CA ASN A 175 -3.39 -8.75 -13.76
C ASN A 175 -2.13 -9.51 -13.27
N GLN A 176 -1.12 -8.75 -12.87
CA GLN A 176 0.18 -9.31 -12.48
C GLN A 176 0.86 -8.48 -11.39
N VAL A 177 1.92 -9.04 -10.81
CA VAL A 177 2.89 -8.30 -9.99
C VAL A 177 4.23 -8.28 -10.69
N ARG A 178 4.82 -7.10 -10.83
CA ARG A 178 6.15 -6.91 -11.39
C ARG A 178 7.14 -6.54 -10.29
N ARG A 179 8.33 -7.13 -10.32
CA ARG A 179 9.49 -6.76 -9.49
C ARG A 179 10.52 -6.02 -10.33
N TYR A 180 11.03 -4.92 -9.80
CA TYR A 180 12.10 -4.11 -10.37
C TYR A 180 13.24 -4.05 -9.35
N ARG A 181 14.41 -4.59 -9.70
CA ARG A 181 15.62 -4.33 -8.90
C ARG A 181 16.06 -2.88 -9.10
N ARG A 182 16.88 -2.38 -8.18
CA ARG A 182 17.45 -1.02 -8.29
C ARG A 182 18.16 -0.86 -9.64
N GLY A 183 17.74 0.16 -10.41
CA GLY A 183 18.30 0.47 -11.73
C GLY A 183 17.71 -0.32 -12.90
N GLU A 184 16.85 -1.32 -12.66
CA GLU A 184 16.14 -2.01 -13.76
C GLU A 184 15.02 -1.12 -14.30
N SER A 185 15.01 -0.91 -15.62
CA SER A 185 13.91 -0.22 -16.32
C SER A 185 12.78 -1.18 -16.74
N GLN A 186 13.02 -2.49 -16.68
CA GLN A 186 12.08 -3.54 -17.04
C GLN A 186 11.86 -4.48 -15.87
N GLY A 187 10.62 -4.53 -15.39
CA GLY A 187 10.25 -5.39 -14.28
C GLY A 187 10.01 -6.84 -14.73
N THR A 188 10.40 -7.78 -13.87
CA THR A 188 10.12 -9.21 -14.04
C THR A 188 8.75 -9.55 -13.43
N VAL A 189 7.94 -10.35 -14.11
CA VAL A 189 6.67 -10.84 -13.53
C VAL A 189 6.98 -11.88 -12.46
N VAL A 190 6.47 -11.67 -11.25
CA VAL A 190 6.71 -12.54 -10.08
C VAL A 190 5.44 -13.18 -9.52
N ALA A 191 4.26 -12.71 -9.94
CA ALA A 191 2.97 -13.35 -9.67
C ALA A 191 1.96 -13.00 -10.77
N GLY A 192 1.07 -13.93 -11.11
CA GLY A 192 0.12 -13.79 -12.21
C GLY A 192 0.80 -13.77 -13.58
N GLY A 193 0.31 -12.94 -14.49
CA GLY A 193 0.88 -12.77 -15.85
C GLY A 193 0.42 -13.79 -16.89
N ASN A 194 -0.44 -14.74 -16.51
CA ASN A 194 -1.04 -15.73 -17.44
C ASN A 194 -2.47 -15.34 -17.84
N GLY A 195 -2.71 -14.04 -18.01
CA GLY A 195 -4.03 -13.45 -18.25
C GLY A 195 -4.90 -13.36 -17.00
N SER A 196 -6.02 -12.64 -17.13
CA SER A 196 -7.02 -12.53 -16.06
C SER A 196 -7.75 -13.86 -15.86
N GLY A 197 -7.95 -14.26 -14.60
CA GLY A 197 -8.72 -15.44 -14.25
C GLY A 197 -8.51 -15.91 -12.81
N ASN A 198 -9.02 -17.09 -12.48
CA ASN A 198 -9.05 -17.62 -11.12
C ASN A 198 -8.16 -18.87 -10.91
N ARG A 199 -7.42 -19.30 -11.92
CA ARG A 199 -6.43 -20.38 -11.76
C ARG A 199 -5.31 -19.96 -10.81
N LEU A 200 -4.51 -20.92 -10.33
CA LEU A 200 -3.43 -20.65 -9.38
C LEU A 200 -2.24 -19.89 -10.01
N ASP A 201 -2.15 -19.88 -11.33
CA ASP A 201 -1.16 -19.13 -12.13
C ASP A 201 -1.71 -17.78 -12.64
N GLN A 202 -2.94 -17.42 -12.27
CA GLN A 202 -3.63 -16.21 -12.70
C GLN A 202 -4.04 -15.32 -11.52
N LEU A 203 -4.29 -14.05 -11.82
CA LEU A 203 -4.86 -13.07 -10.91
C LEU A 203 -6.05 -12.39 -11.62
N SER A 204 -6.91 -11.73 -10.85
CA SER A 204 -8.00 -10.88 -11.33
C SER A 204 -8.09 -9.61 -10.48
N SER A 205 -7.74 -8.47 -11.07
CA SER A 205 -7.69 -7.17 -10.38
C SER A 205 -6.86 -7.22 -9.07
N PRO A 206 -5.55 -7.57 -9.13
CA PRO A 206 -4.71 -7.62 -7.94
C PRO A 206 -4.48 -6.22 -7.36
N HIS A 207 -4.87 -5.96 -6.11
CA HIS A 207 -4.76 -4.61 -5.53
C HIS A 207 -3.44 -4.37 -4.79
N TYR A 208 -3.27 -4.95 -3.60
CA TYR A 208 -2.08 -4.75 -2.77
C TYR A 208 -1.15 -5.95 -2.83
N VAL A 209 0.13 -5.67 -2.63
CA VAL A 209 1.22 -6.64 -2.60
C VAL A 209 2.03 -6.47 -1.32
N PHE A 210 2.47 -7.58 -0.76
CA PHE A 210 3.44 -7.63 0.34
C PHE A 210 4.51 -8.66 0.01
N VAL A 211 5.75 -8.43 0.44
CA VAL A 211 6.87 -9.36 0.29
C VAL A 211 7.45 -9.67 1.66
N ASP A 212 7.60 -10.95 1.98
CA ASP A 212 8.26 -11.37 3.22
C ASP A 212 9.78 -11.51 3.05
N ARG A 213 10.48 -11.82 4.15
CA ARG A 213 11.94 -11.98 4.20
C ARG A 213 12.47 -13.19 3.42
N ASP A 214 11.60 -14.13 3.07
CA ASP A 214 11.93 -15.26 2.21
C ASP A 214 11.61 -14.93 0.73
N HIS A 215 11.44 -13.65 0.42
CA HIS A 215 11.03 -13.10 -0.88
C HIS A 215 9.72 -13.70 -1.42
N SER A 216 8.86 -14.25 -0.55
CA SER A 216 7.54 -14.70 -0.97
C SER A 216 6.61 -13.51 -1.16
N VAL A 217 5.89 -13.51 -2.28
CA VAL A 217 4.98 -12.44 -2.70
C VAL A 217 3.56 -12.81 -2.32
N TYR A 218 2.91 -11.97 -1.52
CA TYR A 218 1.50 -12.08 -1.14
C TYR A 218 0.71 -11.02 -1.90
N VAL A 219 -0.38 -11.42 -2.54
CA VAL A 219 -1.19 -10.55 -3.40
C VAL A 219 -2.64 -10.63 -2.97
N SER A 220 -3.27 -9.48 -2.73
CA SER A 220 -4.72 -9.42 -2.59
C SER A 220 -5.35 -9.50 -3.98
N ASP A 221 -5.82 -10.68 -4.34
CA ASP A 221 -6.45 -10.99 -5.62
C ASP A 221 -7.94 -10.62 -5.55
N ARG A 222 -8.21 -9.31 -5.62
CA ARG A 222 -9.49 -8.71 -5.23
C ARG A 222 -10.67 -9.27 -6.02
N GLY A 223 -10.51 -9.44 -7.33
CA GLY A 223 -11.55 -9.97 -8.22
C GLY A 223 -11.91 -11.42 -7.91
N ASN A 224 -10.99 -12.19 -7.33
CA ASN A 224 -11.19 -13.57 -6.93
C ASN A 224 -11.46 -13.74 -5.42
N HIS A 225 -11.61 -12.65 -4.67
CA HIS A 225 -11.91 -12.66 -3.23
C HIS A 225 -10.95 -13.53 -2.40
N ARG A 226 -9.65 -13.49 -2.75
CA ARG A 226 -8.63 -14.32 -2.11
C ARG A 226 -7.32 -13.57 -1.90
N VAL A 227 -6.47 -14.12 -1.03
CA VAL A 227 -5.07 -13.75 -0.91
C VAL A 227 -4.24 -14.94 -1.37
N MET A 228 -3.31 -14.66 -2.27
CA MET A 228 -2.46 -15.66 -2.89
C MET A 228 -1.00 -15.41 -2.49
N LYS A 229 -0.24 -16.48 -2.24
CA LYS A 229 1.20 -16.46 -1.98
C LYS A 229 1.96 -17.12 -3.12
N TRP A 230 2.98 -16.46 -3.66
CA TRP A 230 3.98 -17.05 -4.55
C TRP A 230 5.32 -17.11 -3.84
N VAL A 231 5.90 -18.30 -3.75
CA VAL A 231 7.32 -18.46 -3.36
C VAL A 231 8.19 -18.06 -4.54
N GLU A 232 9.38 -17.53 -4.29
CA GLU A 232 10.29 -17.09 -5.36
C GLU A 232 10.52 -18.21 -6.40
N GLY A 233 10.36 -17.87 -7.68
CA GLY A 233 10.50 -18.80 -8.81
C GLY A 233 9.29 -19.71 -9.07
N ALA A 234 8.27 -19.71 -8.22
CA ALA A 234 7.08 -20.54 -8.41
C ALA A 234 6.30 -20.14 -9.69
N LYS A 235 5.78 -21.14 -10.40
CA LYS A 235 4.94 -20.94 -11.60
C LYS A 235 3.46 -20.67 -11.28
N GLN A 236 3.04 -21.03 -10.08
CA GLN A 236 1.68 -20.84 -9.57
C GLN A 236 1.74 -20.48 -8.08
N GLY A 237 0.70 -19.81 -7.60
CA GLY A 237 0.57 -19.42 -6.21
C GLY A 237 -0.22 -20.43 -5.41
N ILE A 238 -0.34 -20.13 -4.12
CA ILE A 238 -1.10 -20.90 -3.13
C ILE A 238 -2.12 -19.95 -2.50
N VAL A 239 -3.38 -20.36 -2.42
CA VAL A 239 -4.40 -19.60 -1.67
C VAL A 239 -4.07 -19.69 -0.19
N VAL A 240 -3.84 -18.54 0.46
CA VAL A 240 -3.52 -18.46 1.89
C VAL A 240 -4.65 -17.86 2.74
N ALA A 241 -5.64 -17.24 2.09
CA ALA A 241 -6.88 -16.79 2.71
C ALA A 241 -7.97 -16.54 1.66
N GLY A 242 -9.24 -16.72 2.03
CA GLY A 242 -10.39 -16.48 1.14
C GLY A 242 -10.57 -17.54 0.05
N GLY A 243 -11.22 -17.16 -1.07
CA GLY A 243 -11.42 -18.04 -2.23
C GLY A 243 -12.77 -18.77 -2.30
N GLN A 244 -13.70 -18.47 -1.39
CA GLN A 244 -15.08 -19.01 -1.34
C GLN A 244 -16.09 -17.89 -1.62
N GLU A 245 -15.97 -17.24 -2.79
CA GLU A 245 -16.77 -16.07 -3.17
C GLU A 245 -16.65 -14.87 -2.20
N GLN A 246 -17.51 -13.87 -2.39
CA GLN A 246 -17.58 -12.68 -1.55
C GLN A 246 -18.25 -13.03 -0.22
N GLY A 247 -17.45 -13.38 0.78
CA GLY A 247 -17.94 -13.84 2.09
C GLY A 247 -17.99 -12.76 3.17
N ASN A 248 -19.08 -12.75 3.95
CA ASN A 248 -19.16 -12.07 5.26
C ASN A 248 -18.80 -13.02 6.43
N GLY A 249 -18.60 -14.31 6.14
CA GLY A 249 -18.32 -15.36 7.12
C GLY A 249 -16.84 -15.74 7.11
N LEU A 250 -16.17 -15.54 8.24
CA LEU A 250 -15.00 -16.33 8.59
C LEU A 250 -15.52 -17.63 9.21
N THR A 251 -15.82 -18.63 8.39
CA THR A 251 -16.04 -20.01 8.88
C THR A 251 -14.71 -20.74 8.92
#